data_AF-A0A7C4TNE1-F1
#
_entry.id   AF-A0A7C4TNE1-F1
#
_cell.length_a   1.000
_cell.length_b   1.000
_cell.length_c   1.000
_cell.angle_alpha   90.00
_cell.angle_beta   90.00
_cell.angle_gamma   90.00
#
_symmetry.space_group_name_H-M   'P 1'
#
loop_
_entity.id
_entity.type
_entity.pdbx_description
1 polymer ?
#
loop_
_entity_poly.entity_id
_entity_poly.type
_entity_poly.pdbx_seq_one_letter_code
_entity_poly.pdbx_strand_id
1 'polypeptide(L)'
;MKYLVYDGELKDSVDSTLLRDLVDVARDYYKVLMYGLVDSSGNVVVRVLKDLEYGSVRYCRKSITSIPLRDALLLSRLGYVEVLNDLII
;
A
#
# COMPACT_ATOMS: atom_id res chain seq x y z
N MET A 1 -13.28 5.14 -41.42
CA MET A 1 -13.22 6.08 -40.28
C MET A 1 -11.76 6.28 -39.92
N LYS A 2 -11.26 7.52 -40.00
CA LYS A 2 -9.87 7.88 -39.73
C LYS A 2 -9.81 8.30 -38.27
N TYR A 3 -9.14 7.53 -37.42
CA TYR A 3 -8.89 7.96 -36.04
C TYR A 3 -7.94 9.15 -36.12
N LEU A 4 -8.43 10.33 -35.76
CA LEU A 4 -7.59 11.48 -35.48
C LEU A 4 -6.86 11.15 -34.18
N VAL A 5 -5.63 10.66 -34.31
CA VAL A 5 -4.66 10.61 -33.21
C VAL A 5 -4.38 12.06 -32.84
N TYR A 6 -4.95 12.50 -31.72
CA TYR A 6 -4.76 13.83 -31.16
C TYR A 6 -3.37 13.87 -30.51
N ASP A 7 -2.35 14.18 -31.31
CA ASP A 7 -0.93 14.02 -30.96
C ASP A 7 -0.31 15.31 -30.34
N GLY A 8 -1.12 16.17 -29.72
CA GLY A 8 -0.74 17.56 -29.47
C GLY A 8 -0.59 18.01 -28.00
N GLU A 9 -1.54 17.73 -27.11
CA GLU A 9 -1.67 18.53 -25.87
C GLU A 9 -2.02 17.74 -24.59
N LEU A 10 -2.01 16.40 -24.62
CA LEU A 10 -2.30 15.60 -23.41
C LEU A 10 -1.08 15.34 -22.53
N LYS A 11 0.14 15.60 -23.04
CA LYS A 11 1.39 15.30 -22.32
C LYS A 11 1.56 16.06 -21.01
N ASP A 12 0.92 17.23 -20.85
CA ASP A 12 1.02 18.07 -19.65
C ASP A 12 -0.24 18.07 -18.77
N SER A 13 -1.30 17.36 -19.16
CA SER A 13 -2.57 17.32 -18.40
C SER A 13 -2.68 16.14 -17.44
N VAL A 14 -1.83 15.12 -17.62
CA VAL A 14 -1.88 13.89 -16.85
C VAL A 14 -0.67 13.81 -15.95
N ASP A 15 -0.88 13.91 -14.64
CA ASP A 15 0.15 13.67 -13.64
C ASP A 15 0.57 12.20 -13.67
N SER A 16 1.57 11.91 -14.50
CA SER A 16 2.13 10.58 -14.68
C SER A 16 2.77 10.02 -13.41
N THR A 17 3.17 10.89 -12.47
CA THR A 17 3.73 10.50 -11.17
C THR A 17 2.62 9.93 -10.31
N LEU A 18 1.52 10.68 -10.17
CA LEU A 18 0.35 10.24 -9.43
C LEU A 18 -0.24 8.93 -10.00
N LEU A 19 -0.32 8.82 -11.33
CA LEU A 19 -0.78 7.59 -11.96
C LEU A 19 0.12 6.40 -11.65
N ARG A 20 1.45 6.59 -11.67
CA ARG A 20 2.40 5.54 -11.31
C ARG A 20 2.22 5.12 -9.85
N ASP A 21 2.09 6.08 -8.95
CA ASP A 21 1.89 5.81 -7.52
C ASP A 21 0.58 5.02 -7.29
N LEU A 22 -0.50 5.38 -7.97
CA LEU A 22 -1.78 4.66 -7.90
C LEU A 22 -1.65 3.21 -8.39
N VAL A 23 -0.97 3.00 -9.52
CA VAL A 23 -0.72 1.66 -10.07
C VAL A 23 0.14 0.83 -9.11
N ASP A 24 1.16 1.44 -8.51
CA ASP A 24 2.03 0.74 -7.58
C ASP A 24 1.31 0.36 -6.28
N VAL A 25 0.44 1.24 -5.75
CA VAL A 25 -0.42 0.92 -4.59
C VAL A 25 -1.38 -0.23 -4.91
N ALA A 26 -2.03 -0.18 -6.07
CA ALA A 26 -2.92 -1.26 -6.50
C ALA A 26 -2.17 -2.58 -6.67
N ARG A 27 -0.98 -2.55 -7.29
CA ARG A 27 -0.12 -3.71 -7.46
C ARG A 27 0.25 -4.33 -6.11
N ASP A 28 0.69 -3.52 -5.15
CA ASP A 28 1.09 -4.00 -3.83
C ASP A 28 -0.09 -4.60 -3.08
N TYR A 29 -1.26 -3.97 -3.13
CA TYR A 29 -2.49 -4.50 -2.54
C TYR A 29 -2.83 -5.91 -3.06
N TYR A 30 -2.85 -6.10 -4.38
CA TYR A 30 -3.13 -7.41 -4.95
C TYR A 30 -2.01 -8.42 -4.72
N LYS A 31 -0.74 -8.00 -4.69
CA LYS A 31 0.36 -8.89 -4.31
C LYS A 31 0.14 -9.44 -2.91
N VAL A 32 -0.18 -8.59 -1.94
CA VAL A 32 -0.37 -9.02 -0.55
C VAL A 32 -1.53 -9.99 -0.41
N LEU A 33 -2.64 -9.74 -1.13
CA LEU A 33 -3.76 -10.69 -1.22
C LEU A 33 -3.36 -12.03 -1.85
N MET A 34 -2.64 -11.99 -2.98
CA MET A 34 -2.24 -13.21 -3.72
C MET A 34 -1.23 -14.06 -2.94
N TYR A 35 -0.37 -13.45 -2.12
CA TYR A 35 0.55 -14.17 -1.25
C TYR A 35 -0.12 -14.80 -0.02
N GLY A 36 -1.42 -14.57 0.20
CA GLY A 36 -2.12 -15.12 1.36
C GLY A 36 -1.61 -14.56 2.70
N LEU A 37 -1.02 -13.37 2.68
CA LEU A 37 -0.48 -12.68 3.86
C LEU A 37 -1.58 -12.06 4.73
N VAL A 38 -2.83 -12.25 4.32
CA VAL A 38 -4.02 -11.67 4.92
C VAL A 38 -4.74 -12.77 5.71
N ASP A 39 -5.04 -12.50 6.97
CA ASP A 39 -5.82 -13.41 7.81
C ASP A 39 -7.30 -13.48 7.37
N SER A 40 -8.07 -14.38 8.00
CA SER A 40 -9.51 -14.54 7.74
C SER A 40 -10.34 -13.27 7.99
N SER A 41 -9.79 -12.28 8.70
CA SER A 41 -10.41 -11.01 9.04
C SER A 41 -9.93 -9.84 8.17
N GLY A 42 -9.03 -10.07 7.21
CA GLY A 42 -8.52 -9.02 6.34
C GLY A 42 -7.30 -8.26 6.89
N ASN A 43 -6.66 -8.74 7.96
CA ASN A 43 -5.50 -8.10 8.56
C ASN A 43 -4.19 -8.69 8.06
N VAL A 44 -3.14 -7.88 8.11
CA VAL A 44 -1.76 -8.29 7.85
C VAL A 44 -0.89 -8.02 9.07
N VAL A 45 0.11 -8.87 9.26
CA VAL A 45 1.11 -8.69 10.32
C VAL A 45 2.08 -7.59 9.89
N VAL A 46 2.31 -6.63 10.78
CA VAL A 46 3.22 -5.51 10.55
C VAL A 46 4.16 -5.30 11.73
N ARG A 47 5.34 -4.77 11.43
CA ARG A 47 6.26 -4.21 12.40
C ARG A 47 6.13 -2.70 12.43
N VAL A 48 5.97 -2.13 13.62
CA VAL A 48 5.86 -0.69 13.83
C VAL A 48 7.25 -0.06 13.84
N LEU A 49 7.51 0.88 12.93
CA LEU A 49 8.81 1.55 12.78
C LEU A 49 8.93 2.80 13.66
N LYS A 50 7.80 3.47 13.93
CA LYS A 50 7.70 4.71 14.71
C LYS A 50 6.48 4.65 15.63
N ASP A 51 6.56 5.27 16.80
CA ASP A 51 5.40 5.40 17.67
C ASP A 51 4.29 6.16 16.93
N LEU A 52 3.08 5.60 16.92
CA LEU A 52 1.94 6.22 16.26
C LEU A 52 0.65 5.88 17.01
N GLU A 53 -0.30 6.79 16.96
CA GLU A 53 -1.67 6.55 17.39
C GLU A 53 -2.54 6.51 16.13
N TYR A 54 -3.24 5.40 15.93
CA TYR A 54 -4.10 5.21 14.77
C TYR A 54 -5.41 4.55 15.20
N GLY A 55 -6.52 5.21 14.90
CA GLY A 55 -7.82 4.91 15.50
C GLY A 55 -7.79 5.16 17.02
N SER A 56 -8.24 4.18 17.80
CA SER A 56 -8.24 4.19 19.26
C SER A 56 -7.11 3.36 19.88
N VAL A 57 -6.07 3.03 19.11
CA VAL A 57 -4.95 2.18 19.54
C VAL A 57 -3.64 2.94 19.40
N ARG A 58 -2.81 2.84 20.44
CA ARG A 58 -1.43 3.34 20.45
C ARG A 58 -0.48 2.20 20.11
N TYR A 59 0.29 2.39 19.04
CA TYR A 59 1.28 1.43 18.57
C TYR A 59 2.68 1.90 18.96
N CYS A 60 3.38 1.06 19.69
CA CYS A 60 4.76 1.34 20.12
C CYS A 60 5.75 0.86 19.05
N ARG A 61 6.82 1.63 18.87
CA ARG A 61 7.94 1.31 17.98
C ARG A 61 8.52 -0.07 18.31
N LYS A 62 8.90 -0.80 17.25
CA LYS A 62 9.37 -2.20 17.23
C LYS A 62 8.33 -3.25 17.66
N SER A 63 7.10 -2.88 17.99
CA SER A 63 6.05 -3.87 18.23
C SER A 63 5.66 -4.57 16.92
N ILE A 64 5.24 -5.83 17.05
CA ILE A 64 4.61 -6.60 15.97
C ILE A 64 3.13 -6.66 16.30
N THR A 65 2.30 -6.30 15.33
CA THR A 65 0.84 -6.28 15.50
C THR A 65 0.15 -6.63 14.19
N SER A 66 -1.17 -6.80 14.22
CA SER A 66 -2.00 -7.02 13.03
C SER A 66 -2.87 -5.80 12.78
N ILE A 67 -2.87 -5.31 11.54
CA ILE A 67 -3.62 -4.12 11.10
C ILE A 67 -4.37 -4.48 9.82
N PRO A 68 -5.57 -3.93 9.56
CA PRO A 68 -6.26 -4.11 8.29
C PRO A 68 -5.34 -3.80 7.09
N LEU A 69 -5.36 -4.65 6.06
CA LEU A 69 -4.47 -4.56 4.89
C LEU A 69 -4.38 -3.14 4.31
N ARG A 70 -5.54 -2.48 4.12
CA ARG A 70 -5.60 -1.14 3.54
C ARG A 70 -4.82 -0.13 4.37
N ASP A 71 -5.00 -0.18 5.68
CA ASP A 71 -4.38 0.77 6.61
C ASP A 71 -2.89 0.45 6.75
N ALA A 72 -2.53 -0.83 6.79
CA ALA A 72 -1.14 -1.28 6.79
C ALA A 72 -0.35 -0.78 5.57
N LEU A 73 -0.92 -0.86 4.36
CA LEU A 73 -0.27 -0.34 3.15
C LEU A 73 -0.09 1.18 3.20
N LEU A 74 -1.12 1.91 3.66
CA LEU A 74 -1.06 3.36 3.78
C LEU A 74 -0.01 3.78 4.81
N LEU A 75 -0.04 3.18 6.00
CA LEU A 75 0.94 3.43 7.05
C LEU A 75 2.36 3.02 6.63
N SER A 76 2.48 1.99 5.78
CA SER A 76 3.77 1.54 5.27
C SER A 76 4.38 2.52 4.27
N ARG A 77 3.57 3.05 3.35
CA ARG A 77 4.00 4.11 2.42
C ARG A 77 4.38 5.40 3.14
N LEU A 78 3.74 5.71 4.26
CA LEU A 78 4.11 6.82 5.13
C LEU A 78 5.35 6.53 6.02
N GLY A 79 5.90 5.32 5.96
CA GLY A 79 7.10 4.92 6.70
C GLY A 79 6.88 4.74 8.20
N TYR A 80 5.64 4.43 8.61
CA TYR A 80 5.29 4.14 9.99
C TYR A 80 5.31 2.65 10.33
N VAL A 81 5.01 1.80 9.35
CA VAL A 81 4.99 0.33 9.54
C VAL A 81 5.66 -0.39 8.39
N GLU A 82 6.10 -1.62 8.63
CA GLU A 82 6.65 -2.55 7.65
C GLU A 82 5.75 -3.79 7.64
N VAL A 83 5.17 -4.14 6.50
CA VAL A 83 4.40 -5.38 6.37
C VAL A 83 5.36 -6.55 6.42
N LEU A 84 5.15 -7.46 7.37
CA LEU A 84 5.99 -8.63 7.54
C LEU A 84 5.51 -9.73 6.60
N ASN A 85 6.36 -10.13 5.67
CA ASN A 85 6.18 -11.37 4.91
C ASN A 85 6.93 -12.48 5.64
N ASP A 86 6.23 -13.26 6.46
CA ASP A 86 6.78 -14.48 7.09
C ASP A 86 6.93 -15.64 6.08
N LEU A 87 7.23 -15.34 4.81
CA LEU A 87 7.78 -16.34 3.90
C LEU A 87 9.26 -16.54 4.25
N ILE A 88 9.48 -17.31 5.32
CA ILE A 88 10.67 -18.13 5.48
C ILE A 88 10.73 -19.01 4.22
N ILE A 89 11.66 -18.69 3.31
CA ILE A 89 12.11 -19.63 2.28
C ILE A 89 13.10 -20.59 2.95
#